data_AF-A0A9E3L7M1-F1
#
_entry.id   AF-A0A9E3L7M1-F1
#
_cell.length_a   1.000
_cell.length_b   1.000
_cell.length_c   1.000
_cell.angle_alpha   90.00
_cell.angle_beta   90.00
_cell.angle_gamma   90.00
#
_symmetry.space_group_name_H-M   'P 1'
#
loop_
_entity.id
_entity.type
_entity.pdbx_description
1 polymer ?
#
loop_
_entity_poly.entity_id
_entity_poly.type
_entity_poly.pdbx_seq_one_letter_code
_entity_poly.pdbx_strand_id
1 'polypeptide(L)'
;MSLKTPSKPAVPREVVPVAEPERDATPRDQPSASSAPSVDRAARIDDMLRELASAADILQAASDGIASLQKWTRVGCAIAELMREASHAFEVTKGVVSEPEPALRALLASLVVQHNTVLGQIDGVARDALRGGVNLLMGDTLTLAFDETGTSMLAMGGSVCDAAGLGLAPLAPGTDLAPAAETVLAALRAANAVLRTQAQTIAANLA
;
A
#
# COMPACT_ATOMS: atom_id res chain seq x y z
N MET A 1 1.39 -7.52 85.88
CA MET A 1 0.28 -7.93 86.77
C MET A 1 -0.67 -6.73 86.85
N SER A 2 -1.92 -6.71 86.36
CA SER A 2 -3.02 -7.71 86.45
C SER A 2 -3.57 -7.77 87.89
N LEU A 3 -4.85 -7.61 88.25
CA LEU A 3 -6.20 -7.49 87.60
C LEU A 3 -7.19 -6.89 88.67
N LYS A 4 -8.44 -6.38 88.47
CA LYS A 4 -9.36 -6.04 87.35
C LYS A 4 -10.45 -5.02 87.86
N THR A 5 -11.26 -4.46 86.97
CA THR A 5 -12.54 -3.69 87.18
C THR A 5 -13.74 -4.61 87.54
N PRO A 6 -15.03 -4.19 87.64
CA PRO A 6 -15.72 -2.88 87.45
C PRO A 6 -16.71 -2.54 88.63
N SER A 7 -17.82 -1.76 88.60
CA SER A 7 -18.53 -0.88 87.63
C SER A 7 -19.52 0.09 88.35
N LYS A 8 -19.88 1.25 87.76
CA LYS A 8 -21.19 1.94 87.99
C LYS A 8 -21.48 3.01 86.89
N PRO A 9 -22.73 3.17 86.40
CA PRO A 9 -23.08 4.17 85.37
C PRO A 9 -23.84 5.41 85.91
N ALA A 10 -23.76 6.52 85.16
CA ALA A 10 -24.72 7.65 85.17
C ALA A 10 -24.57 8.48 83.88
N VAL A 11 -25.67 9.05 83.37
CA VAL A 11 -25.68 10.02 82.25
C VAL A 11 -26.68 11.14 82.58
N PRO A 12 -26.29 12.43 82.48
CA PRO A 12 -27.21 13.54 82.68
C PRO A 12 -27.25 14.57 81.52
N ARG A 13 -28.46 15.13 81.32
CA ARG A 13 -28.76 16.51 80.86
C ARG A 13 -28.43 16.91 79.40
N GLU A 14 -29.37 17.46 78.60
CA GLU A 14 -30.23 18.66 78.73
C GLU A 14 -29.53 19.94 78.23
N VAL A 15 -30.06 20.58 77.17
CA VAL A 15 -30.51 21.99 77.14
C VAL A 15 -31.30 22.30 75.84
N VAL A 16 -32.14 23.35 75.92
CA VAL A 16 -33.25 23.80 75.06
C VAL A 16 -32.82 24.59 73.77
N PRO A 17 -33.73 25.15 72.92
CA PRO A 17 -33.51 25.28 71.46
C PRO A 17 -33.44 26.74 70.92
N VAL A 18 -33.37 26.89 69.58
CA VAL A 18 -34.02 27.97 68.80
C VAL A 18 -34.16 27.51 67.33
N ALA A 19 -35.08 28.11 66.56
CA ALA A 19 -35.33 27.76 65.16
C ALA A 19 -34.74 28.78 64.16
N GLU A 20 -34.22 28.29 63.04
CA GLU A 20 -33.89 29.07 61.83
C GLU A 20 -34.51 28.38 60.60
N PRO A 21 -34.79 29.12 59.49
CA PRO A 21 -35.69 28.65 58.44
C PRO A 21 -35.08 27.63 57.47
N GLU A 22 -35.96 26.84 56.86
CA GLU A 22 -35.61 25.83 55.86
C GLU A 22 -34.84 26.43 54.68
N ARG A 23 -33.69 25.80 54.36
CA ARG A 23 -33.12 25.87 53.01
C ARG A 23 -33.48 24.58 52.30
N ASP A 24 -34.58 24.59 51.56
CA ASP A 24 -34.82 23.57 50.56
C ASP A 24 -33.66 23.59 49.56
N ALA A 25 -32.82 22.56 49.63
CA ALA A 25 -31.73 22.31 48.72
C ALA A 25 -32.15 21.22 47.73
N THR A 26 -33.31 21.42 47.08
CA THR A 26 -33.72 20.65 45.91
C THR A 26 -32.53 20.56 44.95
N PRO A 27 -32.05 19.35 44.63
CA PRO A 27 -30.99 19.19 43.64
C PRO A 27 -31.47 19.83 42.34
N ARG A 28 -30.75 20.84 41.86
CA ARG A 28 -30.97 21.32 40.50
C ARG A 28 -30.57 20.17 39.58
N ASP A 29 -31.55 19.58 38.93
CA ASP A 29 -31.35 18.91 37.65
C ASP A 29 -30.69 19.92 36.71
N GLN A 30 -29.35 19.90 36.67
CA GLN A 30 -28.65 20.35 35.49
C GLN A 30 -29.14 19.43 34.38
N PRO A 31 -29.84 19.93 33.34
CA PRO A 31 -30.19 19.09 32.21
C PRO A 31 -28.88 18.50 31.70
N SER A 32 -28.76 17.16 31.74
CA SER A 32 -27.52 16.49 31.39
C SER A 32 -27.11 16.99 30.02
N ALA A 33 -25.97 17.66 29.95
CA ALA A 33 -25.52 18.29 28.72
C ALA A 33 -25.23 17.17 27.71
N SER A 34 -26.23 16.86 26.87
CA SER A 34 -26.10 15.93 25.76
C SER A 34 -24.80 16.29 25.05
N SER A 35 -23.91 15.31 24.90
CA SER A 35 -22.62 15.49 24.23
C SER A 35 -22.88 16.27 22.95
N ALA A 36 -22.34 17.50 22.89
CA ALA A 36 -22.82 18.46 21.92
C ALA A 36 -22.55 17.93 20.51
N PRO A 37 -23.45 18.14 19.52
CA PRO A 37 -23.26 17.61 18.17
C PRO A 37 -22.02 18.14 17.44
N SER A 38 -21.29 19.09 18.03
CA SER A 38 -19.94 19.50 17.63
C SER A 38 -18.84 18.50 18.00
N VAL A 39 -19.02 17.68 19.04
CA VAL A 39 -18.05 16.66 19.50
C VAL A 39 -18.09 15.45 18.57
N ASP A 40 -19.29 14.93 18.29
CA ASP A 40 -19.47 13.83 17.33
C ASP A 40 -19.00 14.25 15.93
N ARG A 41 -19.28 15.51 15.53
CA ARG A 41 -18.76 16.09 14.30
C ARG A 41 -17.23 16.24 14.28
N ALA A 42 -16.60 16.52 15.41
CA ALA A 42 -15.14 16.58 15.50
C ALA A 42 -14.53 15.17 15.33
N ALA A 43 -15.08 14.17 16.02
CA ALA A 43 -14.67 12.77 15.88
C ALA A 43 -14.82 12.27 14.43
N ARG A 44 -15.94 12.57 13.74
CA ARG A 44 -16.11 12.27 12.32
C ARG A 44 -15.01 12.91 11.46
N ILE A 45 -14.66 14.18 11.73
CA ILE A 45 -13.59 14.87 10.98
C ILE A 45 -12.24 14.20 11.24
N ASP A 46 -11.92 13.83 12.47
CA ASP A 46 -10.67 13.13 12.82
C ASP A 46 -10.58 11.73 12.19
N ASP A 47 -11.70 11.03 12.04
CA ASP A 47 -11.80 9.75 11.34
C ASP A 47 -11.62 9.91 9.82
N MET A 48 -12.32 10.87 9.20
CA MET A 48 -12.15 11.20 7.77
C MET A 48 -10.73 11.65 7.43
N LEU A 49 -10.07 12.41 8.31
CA LEU A 49 -8.68 12.82 8.14
C LEU A 49 -7.71 11.62 8.23
N ARG A 50 -8.03 10.60 9.01
CA ARG A 50 -7.25 9.36 9.11
C ARG A 50 -7.42 8.48 7.87
N GLU A 51 -8.63 8.38 7.33
CA GLU A 51 -8.91 7.68 6.07
C GLU A 51 -8.19 8.37 4.90
N LEU A 52 -8.26 9.70 4.82
CA LEU A 52 -7.53 10.52 3.83
C LEU A 52 -6.00 10.37 3.96
N ALA A 53 -5.46 10.32 5.17
CA ALA A 53 -4.03 10.08 5.39
C ALA A 53 -3.61 8.68 4.88
N SER A 54 -4.39 7.64 5.18
CA SER A 54 -4.14 6.29 4.65
C SER A 54 -4.29 6.23 3.12
N ALA A 55 -5.21 7.00 2.54
CA ALA A 55 -5.37 7.12 1.08
C ALA A 55 -4.14 7.77 0.42
N ALA A 56 -3.56 8.80 1.05
CA ALA A 56 -2.32 9.43 0.59
C ALA A 56 -1.13 8.45 0.64
N ASP A 57 -0.98 7.66 1.71
CA ASP A 57 0.06 6.62 1.80
C ASP A 57 -0.08 5.54 0.71
N ILE A 58 -1.31 5.16 0.36
CA ILE A 58 -1.61 4.20 -0.72
C ILE A 58 -1.24 4.79 -2.09
N LEU A 59 -1.62 6.03 -2.38
CA LEU A 59 -1.27 6.72 -3.64
C LEU A 59 0.24 6.91 -3.77
N GLN A 60 0.92 7.30 -2.69
CA GLN A 60 2.37 7.50 -2.68
C GLN A 60 3.13 6.18 -2.92
N ALA A 61 2.75 5.10 -2.24
CA ALA A 61 3.39 3.79 -2.45
C ALA A 61 3.16 3.22 -3.85
N ALA A 62 1.98 3.45 -4.44
CA ALA A 62 1.72 3.10 -5.83
C ALA A 62 2.58 3.92 -6.80
N SER A 63 2.78 5.22 -6.53
CA SER A 63 3.67 6.11 -7.29
C SER A 63 5.15 5.64 -7.24
N ASP A 64 5.67 5.36 -6.03
CA ASP A 64 7.04 4.87 -5.82
C ASP A 64 7.27 3.47 -6.40
N GLY A 65 6.24 2.61 -6.34
CA GLY A 65 6.19 1.32 -6.99
C GLY A 65 6.30 1.47 -8.51
N ILE A 66 5.46 2.30 -9.14
CA ILE A 66 5.53 2.55 -10.60
C ILE A 66 6.88 3.16 -11.01
N ALA A 67 7.41 4.12 -10.25
CA ALA A 67 8.73 4.69 -10.50
C ALA A 67 9.83 3.62 -10.45
N SER A 68 9.62 2.54 -9.70
CA SER A 68 10.54 1.40 -9.60
C SER A 68 10.30 0.32 -10.66
N LEU A 69 9.05 0.06 -11.05
CA LEU A 69 8.71 -0.73 -12.24
C LEU A 69 9.33 -0.09 -13.50
N GLN A 70 9.23 1.23 -13.66
CA GLN A 70 9.87 1.97 -14.77
C GLN A 70 11.41 1.95 -14.74
N LYS A 71 12.06 1.57 -13.61
CA LYS A 71 13.50 1.26 -13.58
C LYS A 71 13.71 -0.15 -14.13
N TRP A 72 12.99 -1.15 -13.62
CA TRP A 72 13.09 -2.53 -14.08
C TRP A 72 12.73 -2.72 -15.56
N THR A 73 11.72 -2.04 -16.10
CA THR A 73 11.41 -2.06 -17.54
C THR A 73 12.60 -1.61 -18.39
N ARG A 74 13.37 -0.61 -17.93
CA ARG A 74 14.58 -0.13 -18.64
C ARG A 74 15.74 -1.11 -18.54
N VAL A 75 15.89 -1.81 -17.41
CA VAL A 75 16.85 -2.93 -17.28
C VAL A 75 16.47 -4.06 -18.25
N GLY A 76 15.18 -4.39 -18.34
CA GLY A 76 14.65 -5.33 -19.34
C GLY A 76 14.98 -4.91 -20.77
N CYS A 77 14.83 -3.62 -21.13
CA CYS A 77 15.16 -3.14 -22.48
C CYS A 77 16.64 -3.36 -22.81
N ALA A 78 17.55 -3.04 -21.88
CA ALA A 78 18.98 -3.26 -22.06
C ALA A 78 19.33 -4.76 -22.19
N ILE A 79 18.68 -5.64 -21.42
CA ILE A 79 18.84 -7.10 -21.56
C ILE A 79 18.35 -7.56 -22.93
N ALA A 80 17.21 -7.07 -23.41
CA ALA A 80 16.67 -7.44 -24.72
C ALA A 80 17.52 -6.90 -25.90
N GLU A 81 18.12 -5.72 -25.75
CA GLU A 81 19.11 -5.20 -26.70
C GLU A 81 20.38 -6.09 -26.73
N LEU A 82 20.86 -6.56 -25.58
CA LEU A 82 21.95 -7.54 -25.48
C LEU A 82 21.57 -8.91 -26.07
N MET A 83 20.33 -9.38 -25.89
CA MET A 83 19.82 -10.60 -26.53
C MET A 83 19.90 -10.51 -28.05
N ARG A 84 19.49 -9.38 -28.63
CA ARG A 84 19.55 -9.15 -30.08
C ARG A 84 20.99 -9.15 -30.60
N GLU A 85 21.88 -8.42 -29.93
CA GLU A 85 23.30 -8.35 -30.34
C GLU A 85 24.00 -9.71 -30.24
N ALA A 86 23.82 -10.43 -29.12
CA ALA A 86 24.39 -11.77 -28.94
C ALA A 86 23.84 -12.78 -29.96
N SER A 87 22.58 -12.66 -30.36
CA SER A 87 21.97 -13.52 -31.39
C SER A 87 22.52 -13.21 -32.79
N HIS A 88 22.69 -11.93 -33.12
CA HIS A 88 23.31 -11.51 -34.38
C HIS A 88 24.77 -12.01 -34.46
N ALA A 89 25.56 -11.82 -33.41
CA ALA A 89 26.91 -12.35 -33.31
C ALA A 89 26.96 -13.89 -33.45
N PHE A 90 25.98 -14.61 -32.89
CA PHE A 90 25.89 -16.06 -32.97
C PHE A 90 25.66 -16.55 -34.41
N GLU A 91 24.70 -15.98 -35.13
CA GLU A 91 24.42 -16.36 -36.52
C GLU A 91 25.56 -15.97 -37.48
N VAL A 92 26.21 -14.80 -37.27
CA VAL A 92 27.43 -14.43 -38.00
C VAL A 92 28.56 -15.44 -37.75
N THR A 93 28.78 -15.86 -36.50
CA THR A 93 29.83 -16.83 -36.15
C THR A 93 29.56 -18.20 -36.77
N LYS A 94 28.33 -18.68 -36.67
CA LYS A 94 27.82 -19.94 -37.26
C LYS A 94 27.91 -19.98 -38.79
N GLY A 95 27.84 -18.82 -39.46
CA GLY A 95 28.08 -18.68 -40.90
C GLY A 95 29.55 -18.82 -41.33
N VAL A 96 30.50 -18.75 -40.38
CA VAL A 96 31.96 -18.79 -40.63
C VAL A 96 32.63 -20.02 -39.99
N VAL A 97 32.07 -20.53 -38.89
CA VAL A 97 32.64 -21.64 -38.10
C VAL A 97 31.53 -22.65 -37.77
N SER A 98 31.78 -23.94 -38.07
CA SER A 98 30.80 -25.02 -37.93
C SER A 98 30.30 -25.28 -36.49
N GLU A 99 31.02 -24.80 -35.49
CA GLU A 99 30.72 -24.90 -34.06
C GLU A 99 30.83 -23.50 -33.43
N PRO A 100 29.73 -22.79 -33.15
CA PRO A 100 29.78 -21.49 -32.47
C PRO A 100 30.26 -21.62 -31.02
N GLU A 101 30.98 -20.61 -30.55
CA GLU A 101 31.78 -20.66 -29.31
C GLU A 101 30.95 -21.04 -28.07
N PRO A 102 31.44 -21.94 -27.18
CA PRO A 102 30.75 -22.31 -25.95
C PRO A 102 30.48 -21.11 -25.02
N ALA A 103 31.34 -20.09 -25.01
CA ALA A 103 31.11 -18.87 -24.23
C ALA A 103 29.89 -18.08 -24.73
N LEU A 104 29.69 -17.98 -26.05
CA LEU A 104 28.54 -17.29 -26.64
C LEU A 104 27.23 -18.06 -26.39
N ARG A 105 27.27 -19.40 -26.47
CA ARG A 105 26.15 -20.27 -26.06
C ARG A 105 25.78 -20.05 -24.58
N ALA A 106 26.77 -19.92 -23.69
CA ALA A 106 26.55 -19.65 -22.28
C ALA A 106 26.01 -18.22 -22.02
N LEU A 107 26.44 -17.21 -22.79
CA LEU A 107 25.92 -15.84 -22.73
C LEU A 107 24.43 -15.80 -23.08
N LEU A 108 24.02 -16.43 -24.17
CA LEU A 108 22.61 -16.50 -24.60
C LEU A 108 21.73 -17.14 -23.51
N ALA A 109 22.19 -18.23 -22.90
CA ALA A 109 21.50 -18.87 -21.78
C ALA A 109 21.43 -17.98 -20.53
N SER A 110 22.50 -17.22 -20.23
CA SER A 110 22.54 -16.26 -19.12
C SER A 110 21.52 -15.11 -19.32
N LEU A 111 21.38 -14.60 -20.54
CA LEU A 111 20.44 -13.51 -20.85
C LEU A 111 18.98 -13.94 -20.64
N VAL A 112 18.61 -15.19 -20.99
CA VAL A 112 17.29 -15.77 -20.67
C VAL A 112 17.03 -15.75 -19.15
N VAL A 113 18.01 -16.16 -18.35
CA VAL A 113 17.90 -16.14 -16.87
C VAL A 113 17.79 -14.71 -16.34
N GLN A 114 18.55 -13.75 -16.88
CA GLN A 114 18.51 -12.35 -16.46
C GLN A 114 17.14 -11.69 -16.77
N HIS A 115 16.57 -11.93 -17.96
CA HIS A 115 15.21 -11.48 -18.31
C HIS A 115 14.16 -12.05 -17.35
N ASN A 116 14.15 -13.37 -17.14
CA ASN A 116 13.23 -14.02 -16.21
C ASN A 116 13.40 -13.51 -14.77
N THR A 117 14.64 -13.15 -14.37
CA THR A 117 14.92 -12.52 -13.07
C THR A 117 14.30 -11.12 -12.98
N VAL A 118 14.40 -10.29 -14.03
CA VAL A 118 13.75 -8.97 -14.08
C VAL A 118 12.23 -9.07 -14.02
N LEU A 119 11.61 -10.08 -14.63
CA LEU A 119 10.18 -10.32 -14.46
C LEU A 119 9.82 -10.62 -12.99
N GLY A 120 10.61 -11.45 -12.31
CA GLY A 120 10.46 -11.70 -10.87
C GLY A 120 10.63 -10.44 -9.99
N GLN A 121 11.45 -9.48 -10.42
CA GLN A 121 11.60 -8.19 -9.73
C GLN A 121 10.42 -7.23 -9.99
N ILE A 122 9.86 -7.24 -11.21
CA ILE A 122 8.63 -6.52 -11.56
C ILE A 122 7.46 -7.05 -10.72
N ASP A 123 7.29 -8.36 -10.67
CA ASP A 123 6.34 -9.09 -9.82
C ASP A 123 6.46 -8.72 -8.33
N GLY A 124 7.69 -8.64 -7.81
CA GLY A 124 7.96 -8.24 -6.42
C GLY A 124 7.51 -6.81 -6.15
N VAL A 125 7.99 -5.85 -6.95
CA VAL A 125 7.66 -4.42 -6.79
C VAL A 125 6.16 -4.13 -6.92
N ALA A 126 5.45 -4.86 -7.79
CA ALA A 126 4.00 -4.74 -7.91
C ALA A 126 3.29 -5.22 -6.62
N ARG A 127 3.73 -6.32 -6.01
CA ARG A 127 3.16 -6.87 -4.76
C ARG A 127 3.53 -6.03 -3.53
N ASP A 128 4.74 -5.51 -3.47
CA ASP A 128 5.28 -4.71 -2.35
C ASP A 128 4.67 -3.30 -2.24
N ALA A 129 3.85 -2.87 -3.21
CA ALA A 129 3.13 -1.60 -3.18
C ALA A 129 1.88 -1.58 -2.26
N LEU A 130 1.50 -2.72 -1.66
CA LEU A 130 0.40 -2.85 -0.71
C LEU A 130 0.53 -1.89 0.49
N ARG A 131 -0.46 -1.02 0.73
CA ARG A 131 -0.58 -0.18 1.94
C ARG A 131 -2.03 -0.18 2.42
N GLY A 132 -2.27 -0.08 3.72
CA GLY A 132 -3.64 0.01 4.29
C GLY A 132 -4.60 -1.15 3.94
N GLY A 133 -4.13 -2.24 3.34
CA GLY A 133 -4.96 -3.31 2.79
C GLY A 133 -5.34 -3.18 1.30
N VAL A 134 -4.84 -2.15 0.59
CA VAL A 134 -5.09 -1.89 -0.84
C VAL A 134 -3.77 -1.89 -1.61
N ASN A 135 -3.73 -2.56 -2.76
CA ASN A 135 -2.63 -2.50 -3.72
C ASN A 135 -3.11 -2.12 -5.13
N LEU A 136 -2.99 -0.82 -5.43
CA LEU A 136 -3.34 -0.24 -6.74
C LEU A 136 -2.48 -0.78 -7.92
N LEU A 137 -1.36 -1.47 -7.65
CA LEU A 137 -0.51 -2.10 -8.66
C LEU A 137 -0.80 -3.60 -8.86
N MET A 138 -1.74 -4.16 -8.09
CA MET A 138 -2.29 -5.50 -8.28
C MET A 138 -3.78 -5.48 -8.67
N GLY A 139 -4.34 -4.30 -8.97
CA GLY A 139 -5.72 -4.12 -9.45
C GLY A 139 -6.77 -3.81 -8.37
N ASP A 140 -6.37 -3.64 -7.10
CA ASP A 140 -7.33 -3.25 -6.05
C ASP A 140 -7.89 -1.84 -6.29
N THR A 141 -9.02 -1.51 -5.67
CA THR A 141 -9.66 -0.18 -5.75
C THR A 141 -9.52 0.55 -4.42
N LEU A 142 -8.89 1.72 -4.44
CA LEU A 142 -8.92 2.66 -3.31
C LEU A 142 -10.28 3.35 -3.30
N THR A 143 -11.03 3.17 -2.22
CA THR A 143 -12.29 3.87 -1.96
C THR A 143 -12.10 4.77 -0.74
N LEU A 144 -12.58 6.02 -0.83
CA LEU A 144 -12.55 7.02 0.23
C LEU A 144 -13.97 7.54 0.43
N ALA A 145 -14.52 7.38 1.63
CA ALA A 145 -15.84 7.88 2.01
C ALA A 145 -15.75 9.29 2.61
N PHE A 146 -16.64 10.20 2.16
CA PHE A 146 -16.76 11.55 2.71
C PHE A 146 -17.98 11.71 3.64
N ASP A 147 -18.75 10.65 3.86
CA ASP A 147 -19.83 10.58 4.84
C ASP A 147 -19.95 9.18 5.49
N GLU A 148 -20.46 9.14 6.73
CA GLU A 148 -20.72 7.89 7.49
C GLU A 148 -21.71 6.94 6.79
N THR A 149 -22.46 7.43 5.80
CA THR A 149 -23.45 6.66 5.06
C THR A 149 -22.88 5.95 3.83
N GLY A 150 -21.61 6.20 3.48
CA GLY A 150 -20.98 5.65 2.26
C GLY A 150 -21.63 6.15 0.96
N THR A 151 -22.37 7.26 1.01
CA THR A 151 -23.13 7.80 -0.12
C THR A 151 -22.32 8.78 -0.98
N SER A 152 -21.35 9.47 -0.37
CA SER A 152 -20.36 10.29 -1.05
C SER A 152 -19.02 9.57 -1.02
N MET A 153 -18.59 9.04 -2.17
CA MET A 153 -17.35 8.28 -2.31
C MET A 153 -16.51 8.79 -3.48
N LEU A 154 -15.18 8.82 -3.28
CA LEU A 154 -14.21 8.76 -4.37
C LEU A 154 -13.73 7.31 -4.50
N ALA A 155 -13.78 6.76 -5.71
CA ALA A 155 -13.25 5.43 -6.01
C ALA A 155 -12.22 5.51 -7.14
N MET A 156 -11.05 4.91 -6.92
CA MET A 156 -9.93 4.88 -7.84
C MET A 156 -9.48 3.43 -8.08
N GLY A 157 -9.73 2.93 -9.29
CA GLY A 157 -9.28 1.60 -9.69
C GLY A 157 -7.76 1.56 -9.92
N GLY A 158 -7.11 0.56 -9.35
CA GLY A 158 -5.77 0.15 -9.72
C GLY A 158 -5.70 -0.56 -11.07
N SER A 159 -4.50 -0.98 -11.45
CA SER A 159 -4.24 -1.85 -12.60
C SER A 159 -3.25 -2.94 -12.19
N VAL A 160 -3.40 -4.15 -12.75
CA VAL A 160 -2.41 -5.21 -12.55
C VAL A 160 -1.13 -4.82 -13.28
N CYS A 161 -0.07 -4.56 -12.52
CA CYS A 161 1.23 -4.07 -13.00
C CYS A 161 2.37 -5.08 -12.73
N ASP A 162 2.04 -6.34 -12.45
CA ASP A 162 3.02 -7.44 -12.45
C ASP A 162 3.44 -7.82 -13.88
N ALA A 163 4.36 -8.79 -14.03
CA ALA A 163 4.90 -9.11 -15.35
C ALA A 163 3.80 -9.55 -16.34
N ALA A 164 2.84 -10.36 -15.88
CA ALA A 164 1.75 -10.85 -16.70
C ALA A 164 0.75 -9.73 -17.08
N GLY A 165 0.36 -8.88 -16.12
CA GLY A 165 -0.51 -7.72 -16.37
C GLY A 165 0.11 -6.70 -17.34
N LEU A 166 1.43 -6.56 -17.32
CA LEU A 166 2.19 -5.73 -18.27
C LEU A 166 2.47 -6.40 -19.62
N GLY A 167 1.99 -7.63 -19.85
CA GLY A 167 2.18 -8.37 -21.10
C GLY A 167 3.58 -8.94 -21.31
N LEU A 168 4.37 -9.09 -20.25
CA LEU A 168 5.73 -9.61 -20.27
C LEU A 168 5.74 -11.12 -19.95
N ALA A 169 6.24 -11.93 -20.89
CA ALA A 169 6.33 -13.38 -20.72
C ALA A 169 7.76 -13.85 -20.40
N PRO A 170 7.93 -14.87 -19.53
CA PRO A 170 9.23 -15.52 -19.33
C PRO A 170 9.65 -16.31 -20.58
N LEU A 171 10.97 -16.37 -20.81
CA LEU A 171 11.56 -17.13 -21.91
C LEU A 171 12.01 -18.52 -21.42
N ALA A 172 11.81 -19.55 -22.24
CA ALA A 172 12.25 -20.90 -21.92
C ALA A 172 13.76 -21.07 -22.16
N PRO A 173 14.45 -21.97 -21.42
CA PRO A 173 15.83 -22.34 -21.75
C PRO A 173 15.94 -22.84 -23.19
N GLY A 174 16.89 -22.29 -23.96
CA GLY A 174 17.06 -22.63 -25.38
C GLY A 174 16.08 -21.94 -26.35
N THR A 175 15.30 -20.94 -25.90
CA THR A 175 14.52 -20.08 -26.81
C THR A 175 15.45 -19.39 -27.82
N ASP A 176 15.05 -19.34 -29.10
CA ASP A 176 15.72 -18.52 -30.11
C ASP A 176 15.56 -17.03 -29.76
N LEU A 177 16.68 -16.40 -29.42
CA LEU A 177 16.71 -15.02 -28.96
C LEU A 177 16.62 -13.99 -30.09
N ALA A 178 16.83 -14.36 -31.36
CA ALA A 178 16.72 -13.41 -32.47
C ALA A 178 15.30 -12.84 -32.65
N PRO A 179 14.22 -13.65 -32.79
CA PRO A 179 12.84 -13.14 -32.83
C PRO A 179 12.32 -12.76 -31.43
N ALA A 180 12.79 -13.41 -30.36
CA ALA A 180 12.31 -13.13 -29.01
C ALA A 180 12.75 -11.74 -28.52
N ALA A 181 13.96 -11.27 -28.86
CA ALA A 181 14.46 -9.97 -28.43
C ALA A 181 13.58 -8.79 -28.90
N GLU A 182 13.18 -8.76 -30.17
CA GLU A 182 12.27 -7.71 -30.69
C GLU A 182 10.87 -7.83 -30.10
N THR A 183 10.39 -9.06 -29.85
CA THR A 183 9.09 -9.30 -29.18
C THR A 183 9.11 -8.76 -27.75
N VAL A 184 10.18 -9.03 -26.99
CA VAL A 184 10.38 -8.53 -25.63
C VAL A 184 10.57 -7.00 -25.63
N LEU A 185 11.30 -6.42 -26.59
CA LEU A 185 11.44 -4.96 -26.74
C LEU A 185 10.09 -4.27 -27.01
N ALA A 186 9.24 -4.87 -27.85
CA ALA A 186 7.90 -4.35 -28.09
C ALA A 186 7.03 -4.40 -26.82
N ALA A 187 7.02 -5.54 -26.12
CA ALA A 187 6.27 -5.71 -24.88
C ALA A 187 6.73 -4.76 -23.76
N LEU A 188 8.04 -4.59 -23.56
CA LEU A 188 8.60 -3.65 -22.58
C LEU A 188 8.27 -2.18 -22.90
N ARG A 189 8.23 -1.80 -24.18
CA ARG A 189 7.79 -0.46 -24.60
C ARG A 189 6.31 -0.24 -24.31
N ALA A 190 5.45 -1.24 -24.54
CA ALA A 190 4.04 -1.20 -24.19
C ALA A 190 3.83 -1.12 -22.66
N ALA A 191 4.51 -1.96 -21.88
CA ALA A 191 4.53 -1.92 -20.43
C ALA A 191 4.93 -0.54 -19.89
N ASN A 192 5.95 0.09 -20.47
CA ASN A 192 6.39 1.42 -20.06
C ASN A 192 5.36 2.53 -20.37
N ALA A 193 4.53 2.35 -21.41
CA ALA A 193 3.41 3.24 -21.69
C ALA A 193 2.27 3.07 -20.67
N VAL A 194 1.86 1.83 -20.37
CA VAL A 194 0.86 1.51 -19.32
C VAL A 194 1.27 2.10 -17.97
N LEU A 195 2.53 1.87 -17.56
CA LEU A 195 3.08 2.43 -16.33
C LEU A 195 3.09 3.96 -16.29
N ARG A 196 3.22 4.65 -17.44
CA ARG A 196 3.10 6.12 -17.49
C ARG A 196 1.66 6.57 -17.36
N THR A 197 0.71 5.90 -17.99
CA THR A 197 -0.73 6.20 -17.86
C THR A 197 -1.23 5.96 -16.43
N GLN A 198 -0.79 4.89 -15.76
CA GLN A 198 -1.13 4.67 -14.36
C GLN A 198 -0.52 5.74 -13.43
N ALA A 199 0.73 6.15 -13.67
CA ALA A 199 1.35 7.25 -12.93
C ALA A 199 0.61 8.59 -13.13
N GLN A 200 0.18 8.89 -14.36
CA GLN A 200 -0.64 10.07 -14.65
C GLN A 200 -1.99 10.03 -13.94
N THR A 201 -2.63 8.86 -13.87
CA THR A 201 -3.91 8.65 -13.16
C THR A 201 -3.75 8.87 -11.66
N ILE A 202 -2.71 8.31 -11.04
CA ILE A 202 -2.42 8.51 -9.61
C ILE A 202 -2.07 9.97 -9.31
N ALA A 203 -1.20 10.60 -10.12
CA ALA A 203 -0.83 12.00 -9.95
C ALA A 203 -2.02 12.96 -10.09
N ALA A 204 -2.96 12.67 -11.01
CA ALA A 204 -4.17 13.47 -11.19
C ALA A 204 -5.21 13.35 -10.06
N ASN A 205 -5.02 12.41 -9.11
CA ASN A 205 -5.82 12.29 -7.89
C ASN A 205 -5.04 12.69 -6.62
N LEU A 206 -3.80 13.17 -6.77
CA LEU A 206 -2.93 13.66 -5.70
C LEU A 206 -2.74 15.19 -5.73
N ALA A 207 -3.27 15.86 -6.76
CA ALA A 207 -3.07 17.28 -7.08
C ALA A 207 -4.34 18.11 -6.91
#